data_AF-X1HBM9-F1
#
_entry.id   AF-X1HBM9-F1
#
_cell.length_a   1.000
_cell.length_b   1.000
_cell.length_c   1.000
_cell.angle_alpha   90.00
_cell.angle_beta   90.00
_cell.angle_gamma   90.00
#
_symmetry.space_group_name_H-M   'P 1'
#
loop_
_entity.id
_entity.type
_entity.pdbx_description
1 polymer ?
#
loop_
_entity_poly.entity_id
_entity_poly.type
_entity_poly.pdbx_seq_one_letter_code
_entity_poly.pdbx_strand_id
1 'polypeptide(L)'
;EMQALSPADTLVSGQFDPGILPYEYDGPYGTIPHLSEMTETALNILGANPKGFFLLVEGGKIDKAAHRNQIERNIFETIEFDRAVQQAAIWADGRTDTLIVVVADHETGGLAVDQCNEAGTFPGVTWAPGSEDYRAGGHTAANVNAYAWGKLSERLPDVLDNTYFFNMITNGQ
;
A
#
# COMPACT_ATOMS: atom_id res chain seq x y z
N GLU A 1 -19.65 -12.63 -5.29
CA GLU A 1 -19.08 -11.27 -5.32
C GLU A 1 -18.43 -10.99 -3.98
N MET A 2 -17.37 -10.18 -3.92
CA MET A 2 -16.62 -9.90 -2.68
C MET A 2 -17.54 -9.38 -1.56
N GLN A 3 -18.51 -8.53 -1.89
CA GLN A 3 -19.47 -7.96 -0.95
C GLN A 3 -20.45 -8.96 -0.32
N ALA A 4 -20.53 -10.19 -0.83
CA ALA A 4 -21.35 -11.25 -0.25
C ALA A 4 -20.63 -12.05 0.85
N LEU A 5 -19.33 -11.80 1.05
CA LEU A 5 -18.54 -12.46 2.08
C LEU A 5 -18.92 -11.96 3.48
N SER A 6 -18.77 -12.84 4.45
CA SER A 6 -19.15 -12.63 5.84
C SER A 6 -17.99 -12.97 6.79
N PRO A 7 -18.02 -12.49 8.05
CA PRO A 7 -17.05 -12.88 9.06
C PRO A 7 -17.01 -14.39 9.40
N ALA A 8 -18.00 -15.17 8.94
CA ALA A 8 -18.02 -16.62 9.11
C ALA A 8 -17.20 -17.36 8.04
N ASP A 9 -16.85 -16.70 6.94
CA ASP A 9 -15.98 -17.25 5.92
C ASP A 9 -14.54 -17.34 6.45
N THR A 10 -13.79 -18.37 6.06
CA THR A 10 -12.46 -18.64 6.65
C THR A 10 -11.35 -18.87 5.63
N LEU A 11 -11.70 -19.27 4.40
CA LEU A 11 -10.75 -19.50 3.30
C LEU A 11 -11.31 -18.86 2.04
N VAL A 12 -10.78 -17.70 1.67
CA VAL A 12 -11.24 -16.91 0.53
C VAL A 12 -10.09 -16.68 -0.44
N SER A 13 -10.37 -16.86 -1.74
CA SER A 13 -9.48 -16.45 -2.83
C SER A 13 -10.25 -15.53 -3.78
N GLY A 14 -9.85 -14.26 -3.84
CA GLY A 14 -10.37 -13.29 -4.79
C GLY A 14 -9.38 -13.09 -5.94
N GLN A 15 -9.77 -13.41 -7.16
CA GLN A 15 -9.01 -13.15 -8.38
C GLN A 15 -9.88 -12.31 -9.31
N PHE A 16 -9.60 -11.01 -9.39
CA PHE A 16 -10.50 -10.04 -10.02
C PHE A 16 -10.07 -9.61 -11.42
N ASP A 17 -8.87 -10.00 -11.87
CA ASP A 17 -8.37 -9.79 -13.24
C ASP A 17 -7.46 -10.97 -13.63
N PRO A 18 -7.43 -11.42 -14.91
CA PRO A 18 -6.50 -12.47 -15.37
C PRO A 18 -5.02 -12.06 -15.36
N GLY A 19 -4.73 -10.77 -15.20
CA GLY A 19 -3.39 -10.20 -15.10
C GLY A 19 -3.28 -9.22 -13.94
N ILE A 20 -3.03 -7.95 -14.26
CA ILE A 20 -2.87 -6.87 -13.28
C ILE A 20 -4.17 -6.08 -13.27
N LEU A 21 -4.69 -5.78 -12.07
CA LEU A 21 -5.85 -4.91 -11.92
C LEU A 21 -5.66 -3.58 -12.68
N PRO A 22 -6.73 -2.99 -13.26
CA PRO A 22 -6.63 -1.72 -13.98
C PRO A 22 -6.12 -0.60 -13.07
N TYR A 23 -5.43 0.41 -13.62
CA TYR A 23 -4.99 1.56 -12.82
C TYR A 23 -6.18 2.38 -12.32
N GLU A 24 -6.06 2.93 -11.12
CA GLU A 24 -7.05 3.81 -10.49
C GLU A 24 -7.28 5.10 -11.28
N TYR A 25 -6.35 5.52 -12.12
CA TYR A 25 -6.56 6.68 -13.00
C TYR A 25 -7.33 6.33 -14.29
N ASP A 26 -7.27 5.07 -14.75
CA ASP A 26 -7.65 4.66 -16.10
C ASP A 26 -9.13 4.23 -16.25
N GLY A 27 -10.01 4.54 -15.27
CA GLY A 27 -11.39 4.05 -15.22
C GLY A 27 -12.18 4.11 -16.55
N PRO A 28 -13.30 3.37 -16.68
CA PRO A 28 -14.11 2.81 -15.59
C PRO A 28 -13.70 1.39 -15.13
N TYR A 29 -13.99 1.07 -13.86
CA TYR A 29 -13.54 -0.17 -13.19
C TYR A 29 -14.58 -1.31 -13.17
N GLY A 30 -15.81 -1.04 -13.61
CA GLY A 30 -16.88 -2.05 -13.64
C GLY A 30 -17.20 -2.60 -12.24
N THR A 31 -17.01 -3.91 -12.05
CA THR A 31 -17.22 -4.62 -10.77
C THR A 31 -15.90 -5.05 -10.11
N ILE A 32 -14.76 -4.54 -10.59
CA ILE A 32 -13.45 -4.82 -9.99
C ILE A 32 -13.36 -4.03 -8.69
N PRO A 33 -13.03 -4.68 -7.55
CA PRO A 33 -12.92 -3.98 -6.27
C PRO A 33 -11.66 -3.14 -6.19
N HIS A 34 -11.75 -2.03 -5.46
CA HIS A 34 -10.61 -1.20 -5.10
C HIS A 34 -9.80 -1.83 -3.97
N LEU A 35 -8.55 -1.39 -3.79
CA LEU A 35 -7.67 -1.90 -2.73
C LEU A 35 -8.25 -1.67 -1.33
N SER A 36 -8.88 -0.52 -1.11
CA SER A 36 -9.56 -0.19 0.13
C SER A 36 -10.73 -1.14 0.42
N GLU A 37 -11.56 -1.48 -0.57
CA GLU A 37 -12.68 -2.43 -0.41
C GLU A 37 -12.18 -3.86 -0.14
N MET A 38 -11.10 -4.28 -0.80
CA MET A 38 -10.44 -5.56 -0.51
C MET A 38 -9.88 -5.59 0.92
N THR A 39 -9.28 -4.48 1.36
CA THR A 39 -8.71 -4.34 2.71
C THR A 39 -9.81 -4.41 3.77
N GLU A 40 -10.90 -3.66 3.61
CA GLU A 40 -12.05 -3.70 4.51
C GLU A 40 -12.63 -5.12 4.61
N THR A 41 -12.82 -5.79 3.47
CA THR A 41 -13.34 -7.16 3.44
C THR A 41 -12.40 -8.14 4.15
N ALA A 42 -11.09 -8.04 3.90
CA ALA A 42 -10.10 -8.89 4.55
C ALA A 42 -10.08 -8.69 6.08
N LEU A 43 -10.16 -7.44 6.55
CA LEU A 43 -10.21 -7.11 7.98
C LEU A 43 -11.49 -7.62 8.64
N ASN A 44 -12.64 -7.54 7.97
CA ASN A 44 -13.91 -8.07 8.46
C ASN A 44 -13.88 -9.59 8.65
N ILE A 45 -13.22 -10.31 7.75
CA ILE A 45 -13.07 -11.76 7.81
C ILE A 45 -12.04 -12.16 8.87
N LEU A 46 -10.80 -11.65 8.74
CA LEU A 46 -9.68 -12.03 9.60
C LEU A 46 -9.86 -11.58 11.05
N GLY A 47 -10.52 -10.43 11.25
CA GLY A 47 -10.81 -9.88 12.57
C GLY A 47 -11.74 -10.74 13.43
N ALA A 48 -12.48 -11.68 12.83
CA ALA A 48 -13.30 -12.64 13.57
C ALA A 48 -12.48 -13.73 14.28
N ASN A 49 -11.20 -13.90 13.93
CA ASN A 49 -10.35 -14.90 14.57
C ASN A 49 -9.84 -14.41 15.94
N PRO A 50 -10.25 -15.03 17.07
CA PRO A 50 -9.85 -14.59 18.41
C PRO A 50 -8.35 -14.81 18.69
N LYS A 51 -7.63 -15.56 17.85
CA LYS A 51 -6.18 -15.76 17.96
C LYS A 51 -5.37 -14.65 17.26
N GLY A 52 -6.04 -13.68 16.63
CA GLY A 52 -5.41 -12.66 15.81
C GLY A 52 -5.09 -13.13 14.39
N PHE A 53 -4.45 -12.26 13.62
CA PHE A 53 -4.10 -12.50 12.23
C PHE A 53 -2.88 -11.66 11.83
N PHE A 54 -2.34 -11.98 10.66
CA PHE A 54 -1.42 -11.12 9.91
C PHE A 54 -2.07 -10.81 8.57
N LEU A 55 -2.02 -9.55 8.15
CA LEU A 55 -2.54 -9.08 6.87
C LEU A 55 -1.47 -8.24 6.18
N LEU A 56 -1.18 -8.58 4.93
CA LEU A 56 -0.36 -7.78 4.02
C LEU A 56 -1.28 -7.15 2.96
N VAL A 57 -1.17 -5.84 2.79
CA VAL A 57 -1.87 -5.06 1.76
C VAL A 57 -0.81 -4.33 0.95
N GLU A 58 -0.83 -4.50 -0.38
CA GLU A 58 0.21 -3.97 -1.27
C GLU A 58 -0.38 -3.04 -2.34
N GLY A 59 0.07 -1.79 -2.36
CA GLY A 59 -0.19 -0.83 -3.45
C GLY A 59 0.74 -1.03 -4.64
N GLY A 60 0.89 -2.26 -5.14
CA GLY A 60 1.99 -2.64 -6.04
C GLY A 60 2.01 -1.96 -7.42
N LYS A 61 0.95 -1.24 -7.81
CA LYS A 61 0.90 -0.49 -9.07
C LYS A 61 1.54 0.90 -8.96
N ILE A 62 1.84 1.40 -7.75
CA ILE A 62 2.62 2.63 -7.54
C ILE A 62 3.99 2.49 -8.22
N ASP A 63 4.67 1.36 -7.98
CA ASP A 63 5.93 0.98 -8.61
C ASP A 63 5.80 0.92 -10.15
N LYS A 64 4.78 0.21 -10.66
CA LYS A 64 4.58 0.05 -12.11
C LYS A 64 4.32 1.38 -12.84
N ALA A 65 3.61 2.30 -12.19
CA ALA A 65 3.40 3.63 -12.72
C ALA A 65 4.69 4.45 -12.72
N ALA A 66 5.51 4.31 -11.68
CA ALA A 66 6.81 4.98 -11.57
C ALA A 66 7.84 4.46 -12.60
N HIS A 67 7.91 3.14 -12.84
CA HIS A 67 8.71 2.56 -13.95
C HIS A 67 8.32 3.09 -15.33
N ARG A 68 7.14 3.68 -15.48
CA ARG A 68 6.66 4.24 -16.75
C ARG A 68 6.66 5.76 -16.76
N ASN A 69 7.13 6.40 -15.68
CA ASN A 69 7.12 7.84 -15.48
C ASN A 69 5.69 8.44 -15.60
N GLN A 70 4.67 7.70 -15.14
CA GLN A 70 3.24 8.05 -15.27
C GLN A 70 2.72 8.67 -13.97
N ILE A 71 2.86 9.98 -13.83
CA ILE A 71 2.56 10.69 -12.57
C ILE A 71 1.09 10.62 -12.17
N GLU A 72 0.15 10.68 -13.12
CA GLU A 72 -1.28 10.64 -12.83
C GLU A 72 -1.68 9.29 -12.24
N ARG A 73 -1.19 8.20 -12.85
CA ARG A 73 -1.40 6.84 -12.35
C ARG A 73 -0.71 6.65 -11.00
N ASN A 74 0.54 7.09 -10.85
CA ASN A 74 1.29 6.94 -9.61
C ASN A 74 0.58 7.63 -8.42
N ILE A 75 0.08 8.87 -8.63
CA ILE A 75 -0.68 9.61 -7.61
C ILE A 75 -1.98 8.89 -7.26
N PHE A 76 -2.76 8.44 -8.25
CA PHE A 76 -4.05 7.79 -7.99
C PHE A 76 -3.90 6.44 -7.31
N GLU A 77 -2.88 5.64 -7.66
CA GLU A 77 -2.55 4.41 -6.93
C GLU A 77 -2.10 4.69 -5.49
N THR A 78 -1.35 5.77 -5.28
CA THR A 78 -0.93 6.19 -3.92
C THR A 78 -2.13 6.64 -3.09
N ILE A 79 -3.07 7.38 -3.68
CA ILE A 79 -4.33 7.77 -3.02
C ILE A 79 -5.16 6.54 -2.65
N GLU A 80 -5.23 5.54 -3.52
CA GLU A 80 -5.99 4.34 -3.21
C GLU A 80 -5.31 3.48 -2.13
N PHE A 81 -3.98 3.42 -2.12
CA PHE A 81 -3.25 2.82 -1.00
C PHE A 81 -3.46 3.58 0.31
N ASP A 82 -3.47 4.92 0.30
CA ASP A 82 -3.80 5.75 1.46
C ASP A 82 -5.22 5.45 1.99
N ARG A 83 -6.21 5.28 1.10
CA ARG A 83 -7.56 4.83 1.48
C ARG A 83 -7.57 3.45 2.11
N ALA A 84 -6.76 2.51 1.62
CA ALA A 84 -6.62 1.19 2.25
C ALA A 84 -6.01 1.28 3.65
N VAL A 85 -4.99 2.14 3.84
CA VAL A 85 -4.45 2.46 5.17
C VAL A 85 -5.52 3.09 6.06
N GLN A 86 -6.35 4.00 5.52
CA GLN A 86 -7.47 4.59 6.23
C GLN A 86 -8.48 3.53 6.68
N GLN A 87 -8.83 2.54 5.85
CA GLN A 87 -9.70 1.43 6.26
C GLN A 87 -9.11 0.64 7.43
N ALA A 88 -7.80 0.34 7.38
CA ALA A 88 -7.12 -0.32 8.50
C ALA A 88 -7.11 0.54 9.78
N ALA A 89 -6.88 1.85 9.66
CA ALA A 89 -6.90 2.77 10.78
C ALA A 89 -8.28 2.90 11.42
N ILE A 90 -9.34 2.99 10.61
CA ILE A 90 -10.74 3.01 11.08
C ILE A 90 -11.08 1.70 11.79
N TRP A 91 -10.74 0.55 11.18
CA TRP A 91 -10.98 -0.76 11.79
C TRP A 91 -10.22 -0.94 13.12
N ALA A 92 -9.05 -0.32 13.25
CA ALA A 92 -8.24 -0.35 14.45
C ALA A 92 -8.62 0.71 15.50
N ASP A 93 -9.53 1.63 15.22
CA ASP A 93 -9.89 2.69 16.16
C ASP A 93 -10.47 2.11 17.45
N GLY A 94 -10.01 2.62 18.58
CA GLY A 94 -10.33 2.10 19.92
C GLY A 94 -9.72 0.73 20.27
N ARG A 95 -8.99 0.07 19.36
CA ARG A 95 -8.30 -1.20 19.63
C ARG A 95 -6.94 -0.98 20.27
N THR A 96 -6.55 -1.89 21.16
CA THR A 96 -5.23 -1.88 21.82
C THR A 96 -4.39 -3.11 21.48
N ASP A 97 -4.88 -3.95 20.56
CA ASP A 97 -4.31 -5.23 20.20
C ASP A 97 -3.77 -5.30 18.75
N THR A 98 -3.82 -4.18 18.02
CA THR A 98 -3.43 -4.09 16.61
C THR A 98 -2.16 -3.26 16.45
N LEU A 99 -1.22 -3.75 15.64
CA LEU A 99 -0.09 -2.98 15.10
C LEU A 99 -0.34 -2.77 13.60
N ILE A 100 -0.31 -1.51 13.16
CA ILE A 100 -0.32 -1.15 11.73
C ILE A 100 1.08 -0.65 11.38
N VAL A 101 1.66 -1.19 10.31
CA VAL A 101 2.94 -0.73 9.74
C VAL A 101 2.74 -0.42 8.27
N VAL A 102 3.20 0.75 7.83
CA VAL A 102 3.18 1.19 6.44
C VAL A 102 4.60 1.54 6.04
N VAL A 103 5.10 0.88 4.99
CA VAL A 103 6.46 1.06 4.48
C VAL A 103 6.50 0.70 3.00
N ALA A 104 7.45 1.27 2.27
CA ALA A 104 7.76 0.84 0.90
C ALA A 104 8.89 -0.20 0.91
N ASP A 105 8.94 -1.05 -0.10
CA ASP A 105 10.03 -1.99 -0.33
C ASP A 105 11.28 -1.30 -0.91
N HIS A 106 11.08 -0.31 -1.80
CA HIS A 106 12.12 0.57 -2.35
C HIS A 106 11.51 1.83 -3.00
N GLU A 107 12.36 2.78 -3.39
CA GLU A 107 11.98 3.90 -4.26
C GLU A 107 12.06 3.48 -5.72
N THR A 108 11.14 3.99 -6.54
CA THR A 108 11.09 3.73 -7.98
C THR A 108 10.93 5.04 -8.75
N GLY A 109 11.72 5.20 -9.81
CA GLY A 109 11.61 6.29 -10.76
C GLY A 109 12.57 7.46 -10.50
N GLY A 110 13.13 7.58 -9.29
CA GLY A 110 13.87 8.78 -8.89
C GLY A 110 12.99 10.03 -8.98
N LEU A 111 11.73 9.90 -8.52
CA LEU A 111 10.71 10.93 -8.66
C LEU A 111 11.07 12.17 -7.85
N ALA A 112 11.11 13.33 -8.49
CA ALA A 112 11.27 14.61 -7.83
C ALA A 112 10.15 15.58 -8.24
N VAL A 113 9.52 16.21 -7.25
CA VAL A 113 8.57 17.31 -7.47
C VAL A 113 9.35 18.59 -7.69
N ASP A 114 9.28 19.16 -8.89
CA ASP A 114 9.98 20.39 -9.26
C ASP A 114 9.09 21.63 -9.17
N GLN A 115 7.77 21.45 -9.25
CA GLN A 115 6.79 22.52 -9.19
C GLN A 115 5.55 22.12 -8.38
N CYS A 116 5.34 22.84 -7.28
CA CYS A 116 4.10 22.77 -6.51
C CYS A 116 3.02 23.63 -7.18
N ASN A 117 2.01 22.98 -7.75
CA ASN A 117 0.85 23.65 -8.36
C ASN A 117 -0.29 23.84 -7.34
N GLU A 118 -1.34 24.53 -7.75
CA GLU A 118 -2.54 24.72 -6.92
C GLU A 118 -3.24 23.38 -6.60
N ALA A 119 -3.97 23.35 -5.49
CA ALA A 119 -4.73 22.18 -5.07
C ALA A 119 -5.67 21.70 -6.18
N GLY A 120 -5.67 20.39 -6.45
CA GLY A 120 -6.44 19.78 -7.53
C GLY A 120 -5.76 19.80 -8.91
N THR A 121 -4.55 20.34 -9.02
CA THR A 121 -3.72 20.28 -10.22
C THR A 121 -2.53 19.36 -10.00
N PHE A 122 -2.21 18.52 -10.98
CA PHE A 122 -1.01 17.67 -10.90
C PHE A 122 0.27 18.50 -10.74
N PRO A 123 1.23 18.07 -9.93
CA PRO A 123 2.50 18.77 -9.77
C PRO A 123 3.35 18.66 -11.05
N GLY A 124 4.28 19.60 -11.22
CA GLY A 124 5.41 19.35 -12.11
C GLY A 124 6.33 18.31 -11.46
N VAL A 125 6.82 17.36 -12.27
CA VAL A 125 7.74 16.33 -11.79
C VAL A 125 8.84 16.04 -12.80
N THR A 126 9.99 15.61 -12.27
CA THR A 126 11.08 15.01 -13.03
C THR A 126 11.34 13.59 -12.53
N TRP A 127 11.87 12.77 -13.42
CA TRP A 127 12.25 11.38 -13.16
C TRP A 127 13.74 11.22 -13.46
N ALA A 128 14.40 10.26 -12.80
CA ALA A 128 15.81 10.00 -13.03
C ALA A 128 16.05 9.52 -14.48
N PRO A 129 17.17 9.89 -15.14
CA PRO A 129 17.45 9.44 -16.49
C PRO A 129 17.49 7.91 -16.58
N GLY A 130 16.75 7.33 -17.52
CA GLY A 130 16.68 5.88 -17.73
C GLY A 130 15.77 5.14 -16.76
N SER A 131 15.02 5.85 -15.90
CA SER A 131 14.05 5.27 -14.98
C SER A 131 12.94 4.49 -15.67
N GLU A 132 12.69 4.78 -16.96
CA GLU A 132 11.70 4.09 -17.78
C GLU A 132 12.12 2.66 -18.18
N ASP A 133 13.39 2.31 -18.04
CA ASP A 133 13.90 0.98 -18.37
C ASP A 133 13.89 0.05 -17.14
N TYR A 134 12.86 -0.79 -17.07
CA TYR A 134 12.75 -1.90 -16.12
C TYR A 134 14.03 -2.76 -16.04
N ARG A 135 14.85 -2.82 -17.09
CA ARG A 135 16.11 -3.60 -17.13
C ARG A 135 17.35 -2.80 -16.71
N ALA A 136 17.31 -1.47 -16.71
CA ALA A 136 18.45 -0.59 -16.44
C ALA A 136 18.32 0.26 -15.16
N GLY A 137 17.55 -0.24 -14.18
CA GLY A 137 17.54 0.34 -12.82
C GLY A 137 16.42 1.34 -12.57
N GLY A 138 15.19 1.01 -12.95
CA GLY A 138 13.99 1.80 -12.61
C GLY A 138 13.74 2.01 -11.10
N HIS A 139 14.46 1.31 -10.22
CA HIS A 139 14.48 1.58 -8.77
C HIS A 139 15.68 2.44 -8.38
N THR A 140 15.55 3.23 -7.31
CA THR A 140 16.70 3.87 -6.66
C THR A 140 16.93 3.31 -5.26
N ALA A 141 18.14 3.55 -4.73
CA ALA A 141 18.53 3.16 -3.38
C ALA A 141 18.25 4.25 -2.34
N ALA A 142 17.37 5.21 -2.66
CA ALA A 142 16.95 6.21 -1.68
C ALA A 142 16.27 5.51 -0.49
N ASN A 143 16.56 5.99 0.73
CA ASN A 143 15.85 5.51 1.91
C ASN A 143 14.35 5.84 1.77
N VAL A 144 13.51 4.90 2.15
CA VAL A 144 12.06 5.07 2.17
C VAL A 144 11.56 5.32 3.59
N ASN A 145 10.41 5.96 3.70
CA ASN A 145 9.79 6.21 4.99
C ASN A 145 9.07 4.96 5.51
N ALA A 146 9.02 4.85 6.83
CA ALA A 146 8.22 3.88 7.55
C ALA A 146 7.34 4.59 8.57
N TYR A 147 6.12 4.11 8.72
CA TYR A 147 5.14 4.62 9.66
C TYR A 147 4.54 3.44 10.44
N ALA A 148 4.26 3.64 11.73
CA ALA A 148 3.60 2.64 12.54
C ALA A 148 2.65 3.27 13.55
N TRP A 149 1.54 2.57 13.82
CA TRP A 149 0.54 2.96 14.83
C TRP A 149 0.04 1.75 15.61
N GLY A 150 -0.46 2.01 16.82
CA GLY A 150 -1.08 1.02 17.67
C GLY A 150 -0.07 0.29 18.57
N LYS A 151 -0.35 -0.97 18.88
CA LYS A 151 0.41 -1.76 19.83
C LYS A 151 1.86 -1.93 19.36
N LEU A 152 2.83 -1.56 20.22
CA LEU A 152 4.26 -1.69 19.96
C LEU A 152 4.83 -0.79 18.85
N SER A 153 4.07 0.22 18.39
CA SER A 153 4.55 1.16 17.36
C SER A 153 5.76 1.98 17.84
N GLU A 154 5.93 2.14 19.16
CA GLU A 154 7.09 2.79 19.78
C GLU A 154 8.43 2.07 19.53
N ARG A 155 8.39 0.85 18.96
CA ARG A 155 9.59 0.10 18.57
C ARG A 155 10.19 0.50 17.24
N LEU A 156 9.49 1.34 16.45
CA LEU A 156 10.00 1.82 15.17
C LEU A 156 11.07 2.90 15.44
N PRO A 157 12.34 2.65 15.12
CA PRO A 157 13.40 3.64 15.29
C PRO A 157 13.39 4.67 14.15
N ASP A 158 14.14 5.76 14.33
CA ASP A 158 14.26 6.81 13.30
C ASP A 158 14.91 6.30 12.00
N VAL A 159 15.88 5.38 12.11
CA VAL A 159 16.57 4.75 10.98
C VAL A 159 16.73 3.27 11.27
N LEU A 160 16.39 2.43 10.31
CA LEU A 160 16.46 0.98 10.40
C LEU A 160 16.87 0.35 9.06
N ASP A 161 17.41 -0.86 9.14
CA ASP A 161 17.47 -1.78 8.02
C ASP A 161 16.08 -2.44 7.82
N ASN A 162 15.70 -2.73 6.58
CA ASN A 162 14.37 -3.29 6.28
C ASN A 162 14.14 -4.66 6.94
N THR A 163 15.19 -5.43 7.22
CA THR A 163 15.07 -6.73 7.92
C THR A 163 14.57 -6.58 9.36
N TYR A 164 14.68 -5.39 9.95
CA TYR A 164 14.20 -5.11 11.31
C TYR A 164 12.68 -5.31 11.45
N PHE A 165 11.89 -5.10 10.39
CA PHE A 165 10.43 -5.29 10.44
C PHE A 165 10.03 -6.72 10.83
N PHE A 166 10.80 -7.73 10.40
CA PHE A 166 10.56 -9.10 10.82
C PHE A 166 10.60 -9.22 12.35
N ASN A 167 11.69 -8.74 12.96
CA ASN A 167 11.86 -8.78 14.41
C ASN A 167 10.78 -7.96 15.15
N MET A 168 10.45 -6.79 14.60
CA MET A 168 9.41 -5.91 15.15
C MET A 168 8.04 -6.61 15.18
N ILE A 169 7.65 -7.28 14.08
CA ILE A 169 6.33 -7.90 13.91
C ILE A 169 6.24 -9.24 14.65
N THR A 170 7.29 -10.06 14.65
CA THR A 170 7.26 -11.40 15.26
C THR A 170 7.60 -11.43 16.74
N ASN A 171 7.78 -10.27 17.39
CA ASN A 171 8.26 -10.16 18.77
C ASN A 171 9.63 -10.84 19.00
N GLY A 172 10.54 -10.74 18.03
CA GLY A 172 11.90 -11.27 18.17
C GLY A 172 12.70 -10.47 19.20
N GLN A 173 12.76 -10.97 20.44
CA GLN A 173 14.01 -10.91 21.20
C GLN A 173 15.04 -11.84 20.57
#